data_AF-A0AAU9J244-F1
#
_entry.id   AF-A0AAU9J244-F1
#
_cell.length_a   1.000
_cell.length_b   1.000
_cell.length_c   1.000
_cell.angle_alpha   90.00
_cell.angle_beta   90.00
_cell.angle_gamma   90.00
#
_symmetry.space_group_name_H-M   'P 1'
#
loop_
_entity.id
_entity.type
_entity.pdbx_description
1 polymer ?
#
loop_
_entity_poly.entity_id
_entity_poly.type
_entity_poly.pdbx_seq_one_letter_code
_entity_poly.pdbx_strand_id
1 'polypeptide(L)'
;MNEDAEKRASLNPFSNEEVCHICQEPFSINNIRKTCRHCGSFVCIDHSAKKKWIDDTLSRMCDKCRFNKTRLFLISQSAPKLNELKSAISQISLDNERLSKEIKEVKIWESEINIKFKENKLDHEKTCSKIEPKIEEVVEENERLIYAISNYKKVIEDREKLILERNKYALELENELKKAENEKETDAQKCENLAKNIKTLKSINQNSIVMPAIESCTCEECKIKLFGTAAIKSQPKEMKSNQKCYIF
;
A
#
# COMPACT_ATOMS: atom_id res chain seq x y z
N MET A 1 17.08 57.41 64.88
CA MET A 1 17.24 58.34 66.01
C MET A 1 16.77 57.59 67.26
N ASN A 2 17.63 57.49 68.27
CA ASN A 2 17.53 56.56 69.41
C ASN A 2 16.48 57.03 70.45
N GLU A 3 15.22 56.63 70.30
CA GLU A 3 14.20 56.78 71.35
C GLU A 3 14.49 55.92 72.60
N ASP A 4 15.32 54.87 72.46
CA ASP A 4 15.71 54.00 73.57
C ASP A 4 16.72 54.63 74.53
N ALA A 5 17.40 55.72 74.12
CA ALA A 5 18.32 56.45 74.98
C ALA A 5 17.59 57.39 75.94
N GLU A 6 16.50 58.03 75.52
CA GLU A 6 15.74 58.98 76.35
C GLU A 6 14.95 58.28 77.47
N LYS A 7 14.51 57.03 77.29
CA LYS A 7 13.85 56.27 78.37
C LYS A 7 14.78 55.78 79.47
N ARG A 8 16.10 55.76 79.26
CA ARG A 8 17.06 55.38 80.33
C ARG A 8 17.19 56.47 81.40
N ALA A 9 16.70 57.69 81.14
CA ALA A 9 16.92 58.87 81.99
C ALA A 9 15.73 59.24 82.93
N SER A 10 14.58 58.58 82.87
CA SER A 10 13.47 58.83 83.82
C SER A 10 13.28 57.73 84.87
N LEU A 11 14.39 57.15 85.35
CA LEU A 11 14.36 56.35 86.57
C LEU A 11 14.14 57.31 87.74
N ASN A 12 12.90 57.72 87.98
CA ASN A 12 12.54 58.47 89.18
C ASN A 12 12.64 57.47 90.35
N PRO A 13 13.72 57.49 91.15
CA PRO A 13 13.94 56.48 92.18
C PRO A 13 12.97 56.64 93.36
N PHE A 14 12.12 57.67 93.31
CA PHE A 14 11.16 58.07 94.33
C PHE A 14 9.69 57.86 93.92
N SER A 15 9.38 57.04 92.90
CA SER A 15 7.96 56.69 92.70
C SER A 15 7.46 55.94 93.93
N ASN A 16 6.33 56.38 94.50
CA ASN A 16 5.68 55.77 95.67
C ASN A 16 4.90 54.50 95.28
N GLU A 17 5.40 53.72 94.32
CA GLU A 17 4.79 52.43 94.00
C GLU A 17 5.09 51.46 95.15
N GLU A 18 4.10 51.29 96.03
CA GLU A 18 4.16 50.40 97.18
C GLU A 18 3.92 48.93 96.80
N VAL A 19 3.51 48.67 95.56
CA VAL A 19 3.14 47.32 95.07
C VAL A 19 3.92 46.91 93.83
N CYS A 20 4.08 45.61 93.62
CA CYS A 20 4.67 45.05 92.41
C CYS A 20 3.77 45.30 91.19
N HIS A 21 4.32 45.91 90.13
CA HIS A 21 3.57 46.17 88.88
C HIS A 21 3.04 44.89 88.16
N ILE A 22 3.51 43.69 88.52
CA ILE A 22 3.08 42.42 87.93
C ILE A 22 2.01 41.72 88.79
N CYS A 23 2.32 41.37 90.04
CA CYS A 23 1.38 40.65 90.92
C CYS A 23 0.55 41.53 91.85
N GLN A 24 0.80 42.84 91.88
CA GLN A 24 0.13 43.81 92.77
C GLN A 24 0.35 43.55 94.28
N GLU A 25 1.27 42.66 94.65
CA GLU A 25 1.63 42.45 96.07
C GLU A 25 2.43 43.63 96.63
N PRO A 26 2.18 44.04 97.89
CA PRO A 26 2.92 45.11 98.53
C PRO A 26 4.38 44.72 98.77
N PHE A 27 5.27 45.69 98.61
CA PHE A 27 6.67 45.55 98.98
C PHE A 27 6.80 45.54 100.51
N SER A 28 7.64 44.65 101.01
CA SER A 28 7.89 44.46 102.44
C SER A 28 9.33 44.04 102.68
N ILE A 29 9.71 43.82 103.94
CA ILE A 29 11.04 43.30 104.29
C ILE A 29 11.30 41.95 103.59
N ASN A 30 10.26 41.12 103.47
CA ASN A 30 10.35 39.82 102.80
C ASN A 30 10.15 39.91 101.28
N ASN A 31 9.44 40.95 100.81
CA ASN A 31 9.16 41.19 99.40
C ASN A 31 9.93 42.42 98.88
N ILE A 32 11.20 42.21 98.52
CA ILE A 32 12.12 43.30 98.19
C ILE A 32 11.81 43.90 96.82
N ARG A 33 11.66 45.23 96.80
CA ARG A 33 11.48 46.05 95.59
C ARG A 33 12.71 45.99 94.67
N LYS A 34 12.50 45.68 93.39
CA LYS A 34 13.54 45.66 92.34
C LYS A 34 13.06 46.42 91.10
N THR A 35 13.96 47.15 90.46
CA THR A 35 13.62 47.92 89.25
C THR A 35 13.90 47.11 87.98
N CYS A 36 12.95 47.08 87.07
CA CYS A 36 13.16 46.58 85.71
C CYS A 36 13.98 47.59 84.91
N ARG A 37 15.14 47.19 84.41
CA ARG A 37 16.02 48.07 83.62
C ARG A 37 15.51 48.34 82.20
N HIS A 38 14.46 47.64 81.76
CA HIS A 38 13.86 47.80 80.43
C HIS A 38 12.65 48.76 80.41
N CYS A 39 11.80 48.76 81.44
CA CYS A 39 10.62 49.63 81.50
C CYS A 39 10.61 50.63 82.66
N GLY A 40 11.60 50.56 83.57
CA GLY A 40 11.68 51.42 84.74
C GLY A 40 10.74 51.06 85.90
N SER A 41 9.76 50.17 85.69
CA SER A 41 8.77 49.78 86.71
C SER A 41 9.37 48.94 87.84
N PHE A 42 8.71 48.97 89.00
CA PHE A 42 9.12 48.21 90.17
C PHE A 42 8.39 46.87 90.27
N VAL A 43 9.14 45.83 90.61
CA VAL A 43 8.70 44.44 90.64
C VAL A 43 9.31 43.71 91.84
N CYS A 44 8.61 42.70 92.34
CA CYS A 44 9.13 41.85 93.41
C CYS A 44 10.35 41.04 92.96
N ILE A 45 11.00 40.36 93.91
CA ILE A 45 12.14 39.53 93.60
C ILE A 45 11.78 38.41 92.63
N ASP A 46 10.61 37.77 92.76
CA ASP A 46 10.21 36.64 91.91
C ASP A 46 10.00 37.06 90.46
N HIS A 47 9.30 38.17 90.24
CA HIS A 47 9.10 38.75 88.90
C HIS A 47 10.33 39.48 88.34
N SER A 48 11.45 39.46 89.05
CA SER A 48 12.72 40.06 88.62
C SER A 48 13.94 39.16 88.84
N ALA A 49 13.71 37.90 89.23
CA ALA A 49 14.72 37.03 89.85
C ALA A 49 15.88 36.69 88.90
N LYS A 50 15.63 36.73 87.59
CA LYS A 50 16.60 36.33 86.57
C LYS A 50 17.15 37.57 85.87
N LYS A 51 18.44 37.87 86.09
CA LYS A 51 19.19 38.78 85.20
C LYS A 51 19.26 38.13 83.81
N LYS A 52 19.02 38.90 82.76
CA LYS A 52 18.94 38.41 81.37
C LYS A 52 19.71 39.35 80.47
N TRP A 53 20.25 38.83 79.37
CA TRP A 53 20.99 39.62 78.41
C TRP A 53 20.05 40.63 77.72
N ILE A 54 20.44 41.90 77.76
CA ILE A 54 19.85 43.02 77.06
C ILE A 54 21.00 43.68 76.31
N ASP A 55 21.03 43.56 74.99
CA ASP A 55 21.96 44.26 74.11
C ASP A 55 23.41 44.11 74.60
N ASP A 56 23.82 42.84 74.75
CA ASP A 56 25.15 42.41 75.25
C ASP A 56 25.49 42.81 76.69
N THR A 57 24.50 43.17 77.50
CA THR A 57 24.67 43.39 78.96
C THR A 57 23.69 42.57 79.80
N LEU A 58 24.19 41.93 80.86
CA LEU A 58 23.35 41.16 81.78
C LEU A 58 22.58 42.10 82.73
N SER A 59 21.32 42.38 82.41
CA SER A 59 20.48 43.35 83.11
C SER A 59 19.21 42.73 83.72
N ARG A 60 18.70 43.34 84.80
CA ARG A 60 17.47 42.86 85.46
C ARG A 60 16.23 43.28 84.67
N MET A 61 15.40 42.33 84.29
CA MET A 61 14.19 42.55 83.47
C MET A 61 12.99 41.85 84.08
N CYS A 62 11.84 42.53 84.10
CA CYS A 62 10.59 41.92 84.53
C CYS A 62 10.05 40.92 83.49
N ASP A 63 9.19 40.01 83.91
CA ASP A 63 8.67 38.95 83.03
C ASP A 63 7.83 39.49 81.88
N LYS A 64 7.08 40.58 82.07
CA LYS A 64 6.31 41.25 81.00
C LYS A 64 7.21 41.79 79.89
N CYS A 65 8.30 42.47 80.24
CA CYS A 65 9.27 42.96 79.26
C CYS A 65 9.98 41.81 78.56
N ARG A 66 10.32 40.73 79.28
CA ARG A 66 10.91 39.54 78.67
C ARG A 66 9.98 38.91 77.65
N PHE A 67 8.73 38.66 78.04
CA PHE A 67 7.75 38.04 77.17
C PHE A 67 7.56 38.87 75.90
N ASN A 68 7.43 40.20 76.04
CA ASN A 68 7.31 41.09 74.89
C ASN A 68 8.55 41.07 73.99
N LYS A 69 9.77 41.11 74.53
CA LYS A 69 11.01 41.07 73.73
C LYS A 69 11.15 39.73 73.00
N THR A 70 10.88 38.61 73.68
CA THR A 70 10.85 37.28 73.06
C THR A 70 9.77 37.18 71.99
N ARG A 71 8.56 37.67 72.25
CA ARG A 71 7.45 37.68 71.27
C ARG A 71 7.82 38.48 70.03
N LEU A 72 8.36 39.69 70.19
CA LEU A 72 8.77 40.54 69.08
C LEU A 72 9.89 39.90 68.25
N PHE A 73 10.88 39.30 68.92
CA PHE A 73 11.95 38.57 68.25
C PHE A 73 11.43 37.37 67.43
N LEU A 74 10.53 36.58 68.01
CA LEU A 74 9.89 35.47 67.30
C LEU A 74 9.08 35.97 66.09
N ILE A 75 8.30 37.04 66.26
CA ILE A 75 7.55 37.68 65.16
C ILE A 75 8.49 38.17 64.07
N SER A 76 9.59 38.85 64.41
CA SER A 76 10.54 39.36 63.41
C SER A 76 11.23 38.24 62.64
N GLN A 77 11.46 37.08 63.26
CA GLN A 77 12.02 35.91 62.57
C GLN A 77 10.97 35.16 61.72
N SER A 78 9.72 35.08 62.17
CA SER A 78 8.67 34.31 61.48
C SER A 78 7.92 35.09 60.40
N ALA A 79 7.76 36.41 60.56
CA ALA A 79 7.05 37.28 59.62
C ALA A 79 7.59 37.22 58.18
N PRO A 80 8.91 37.29 57.91
CA PRO A 80 9.41 37.21 56.54
C PRO A 80 9.09 35.85 55.91
N LYS A 81 9.35 34.74 56.63
CA LYS A 81 9.02 33.39 56.16
C LYS A 81 7.53 33.21 55.88
N LEU A 82 6.68 33.78 56.72
CA LEU A 82 5.23 33.73 56.55
C LEU A 82 4.78 34.54 55.32
N ASN A 83 5.40 35.68 55.04
CA ASN A 83 5.14 36.47 53.85
C ASN A 83 5.64 35.78 52.57
N GLU A 84 6.82 35.15 52.62
CA GLU A 84 7.35 34.34 51.52
C GLU A 84 6.40 33.18 51.20
N LEU A 85 5.95 32.44 52.22
CA LEU A 85 4.99 31.34 52.04
C LEU A 85 3.66 31.84 51.47
N LYS A 86 3.14 32.97 51.93
CA LYS A 86 1.92 33.58 51.37
C LYS A 86 2.10 33.94 49.89
N SER A 87 3.23 34.55 49.54
CA SER A 87 3.55 34.89 48.15
C SER A 87 3.64 33.64 47.27
N ALA A 88 4.33 32.60 47.75
CA ALA A 88 4.42 31.31 47.06
C ALA A 88 3.05 30.65 46.86
N ILE A 89 2.19 30.64 47.88
CA ILE A 89 0.82 30.11 47.77
C ILE A 89 0.01 30.88 46.74
N SER A 90 0.11 32.22 46.72
CA SER A 90 -0.57 33.05 45.72
C SER A 90 -0.11 32.71 44.31
N GLN A 91 1.20 32.55 44.11
CA GLN A 91 1.77 32.20 42.82
C GLN A 91 1.30 30.81 42.35
N ILE A 92 1.35 29.81 43.22
CA ILE A 92 0.85 28.45 42.93
C ILE A 92 -0.64 28.48 42.58
N SER A 93 -1.44 29.32 43.26
CA SER A 93 -2.86 29.46 42.95
C SER A 93 -3.07 30.01 41.53
N LEU A 94 -2.30 31.00 41.11
CA LEU A 94 -2.37 31.57 39.75
C LEU A 94 -1.93 30.55 38.70
N ASP A 95 -0.84 29.83 38.96
CA ASP A 95 -0.34 28.79 38.05
C ASP A 95 -1.35 27.64 37.91
N ASN A 96 -2.01 27.22 39.00
CA ASN A 96 -3.06 26.21 38.96
C ASN A 96 -4.28 26.65 38.14
N GLU A 97 -4.67 27.93 38.23
CA GLU A 97 -5.76 28.46 37.42
C GLU A 97 -5.37 28.48 35.93
N ARG A 98 -4.15 28.90 35.60
CA ARG A 98 -3.63 28.86 34.22
C ARG A 98 -3.61 27.44 33.66
N LEU A 99 -2.99 26.51 34.38
CA LEU A 99 -2.91 25.10 33.96
C LEU A 99 -4.31 24.48 33.80
N SER A 100 -5.26 24.85 34.66
CA SER A 100 -6.65 24.38 34.53
C SER A 100 -7.33 24.87 33.25
N LYS A 101 -6.97 26.05 32.74
CA LYS A 101 -7.47 26.57 31.45
C LYS A 101 -6.80 25.83 30.29
N GLU A 102 -5.47 25.67 30.32
CA GLU A 102 -4.71 24.93 29.30
C GLU A 102 -5.21 23.48 29.18
N ILE A 103 -5.46 22.78 30.30
CA ILE A 103 -6.00 21.41 30.28
C ILE A 103 -7.38 21.36 29.61
N LYS A 104 -8.24 22.38 29.79
CA LYS A 104 -9.55 22.42 29.13
C LYS A 104 -9.40 22.61 27.62
N GLU A 105 -8.49 23.49 27.20
CA GLU A 105 -8.20 23.74 25.78
C GLU A 105 -7.65 22.48 25.10
N VAL A 106 -6.72 21.77 25.74
CA VAL A 106 -6.19 20.49 25.23
C VAL A 106 -7.30 19.46 25.07
N LYS A 107 -8.21 19.33 26.05
CA LYS A 107 -9.35 18.40 25.94
C LYS A 107 -10.31 18.73 24.79
N ILE A 108 -10.51 20.01 24.51
CA ILE A 108 -11.32 20.46 23.36
C ILE A 108 -10.61 20.04 22.06
N TRP A 109 -9.32 20.33 21.95
CA TRP A 109 -8.52 20.00 20.77
C TRP A 109 -8.44 18.48 20.52
N GLU A 110 -8.25 17.67 21.56
CA GLU A 110 -8.30 16.20 21.48
C GLU A 110 -9.65 15.71 20.95
N SER A 111 -10.74 16.33 21.41
CA SER A 111 -12.10 16.00 20.95
C SER A 111 -12.30 16.34 19.48
N GLU A 112 -11.85 17.51 19.04
CA GLU A 112 -11.89 17.95 17.64
C GLU A 112 -11.09 17.03 16.72
N ILE A 113 -9.88 16.63 17.13
CA ILE A 113 -9.07 15.67 16.38
C ILE A 113 -9.78 14.32 16.26
N ASN A 114 -10.37 13.84 17.35
CA ASN A 114 -11.07 12.55 17.33
C ASN A 114 -12.29 12.58 16.39
N ILE A 115 -13.00 13.70 16.32
CA ILE A 115 -14.09 13.90 15.36
C ILE A 115 -13.56 13.86 13.93
N LYS A 116 -12.54 14.66 13.61
CA LYS A 116 -11.91 14.69 12.27
C LYS A 116 -11.37 13.32 11.85
N PHE A 117 -10.79 12.58 12.79
CA PHE A 117 -10.30 11.22 12.52
C PHE A 117 -11.45 10.26 12.16
N LYS A 118 -12.58 10.34 12.88
CA LYS A 118 -13.77 9.54 12.56
C LYS A 118 -14.38 9.92 11.21
N GLU A 119 -14.45 11.21 10.90
CA GLU A 119 -14.94 11.70 9.60
C GLU A 119 -14.06 11.20 8.44
N ASN A 120 -12.73 11.36 8.56
CA ASN A 120 -11.79 10.87 7.57
C ASN A 120 -11.86 9.35 7.40
N LYS A 121 -12.02 8.61 8.51
CA LYS A 121 -12.18 7.15 8.46
C LYS A 121 -13.47 6.77 7.70
N LEU A 122 -14.57 7.44 8.00
CA LEU A 122 -15.85 7.21 7.33
C LEU A 122 -15.80 7.53 5.83
N ASP A 123 -15.13 8.63 5.46
CA ASP A 123 -14.99 9.02 4.05
C ASP A 123 -14.04 8.09 3.30
N HIS A 124 -13.00 7.57 3.96
CA HIS A 124 -12.17 6.50 3.42
C HIS A 124 -12.97 5.22 3.19
N GLU A 125 -13.75 4.76 4.18
CA GLU A 125 -14.63 3.59 4.06
C GLU A 125 -15.62 3.76 2.90
N LYS A 126 -16.29 4.91 2.78
CA LYS A 126 -17.17 5.22 1.64
C LYS A 126 -16.46 5.18 0.29
N THR A 127 -15.20 5.61 0.25
CA THR A 127 -14.40 5.63 -0.98
C THR A 127 -14.01 4.21 -1.36
N CYS A 128 -13.57 3.39 -0.40
CA CYS A 128 -13.28 1.97 -0.59
C CYS A 128 -14.51 1.22 -1.08
N SER A 129 -15.67 1.39 -0.44
CA SER A 129 -16.93 0.74 -0.87
C SER A 129 -17.40 1.15 -2.26
N LYS A 130 -16.93 2.30 -2.80
CA LYS A 130 -17.20 2.71 -4.19
C LYS A 130 -16.19 2.16 -5.20
N ILE A 131 -14.97 1.87 -4.77
CA ILE A 131 -13.88 1.41 -5.65
C ILE A 131 -13.86 -0.11 -5.73
N GLU A 132 -14.08 -0.82 -4.63
CA GLU A 132 -14.15 -2.29 -4.57
C GLU A 132 -15.02 -2.91 -5.66
N PRO A 133 -16.29 -2.51 -5.86
CA PRO A 133 -17.14 -3.12 -6.90
C PRO A 133 -16.63 -2.82 -8.32
N LYS A 134 -15.96 -1.68 -8.54
CA LYS A 134 -15.37 -1.36 -9.84
C LYS A 134 -14.15 -2.22 -10.14
N ILE A 135 -13.35 -2.53 -9.12
CA ILE A 135 -12.23 -3.45 -9.26
C ILE A 135 -12.77 -4.84 -9.61
N GLU A 136 -13.81 -5.30 -8.90
CA GLU A 136 -14.47 -6.58 -9.18
C GLU A 136 -15.02 -6.66 -10.61
N GLU A 137 -15.73 -5.62 -11.08
CA GLU A 137 -16.21 -5.54 -12.47
C GLU A 137 -15.08 -5.64 -13.50
N VAL A 138 -13.96 -4.94 -13.26
CA VAL A 138 -12.79 -4.99 -14.16
C VAL A 138 -12.11 -6.36 -14.13
N VAL A 139 -12.06 -7.02 -12.97
CA VAL A 139 -11.53 -8.39 -12.84
C VAL A 139 -12.41 -9.37 -13.63
N GLU A 140 -13.73 -9.33 -13.45
CA GLU A 140 -14.66 -10.18 -14.19
C GLU A 140 -14.54 -9.98 -15.71
N GLU A 141 -14.45 -8.73 -16.16
CA GLU A 141 -14.30 -8.44 -17.59
C GLU A 141 -12.97 -8.94 -18.14
N ASN A 142 -11.88 -8.78 -17.37
CA ASN A 142 -10.58 -9.34 -17.75
C ASN A 142 -10.61 -10.87 -17.84
N GLU A 143 -11.29 -11.56 -16.92
CA GLU A 143 -11.47 -13.01 -16.98
C GLU A 143 -12.23 -13.44 -18.24
N ARG A 144 -13.30 -12.72 -18.60
CA ARG A 144 -14.05 -12.95 -19.85
C ARG A 144 -13.17 -12.75 -21.08
N LEU A 145 -12.36 -11.69 -21.11
CA LEU A 145 -11.44 -11.42 -22.21
C LEU A 145 -10.34 -12.48 -22.32
N ILE A 146 -9.78 -12.93 -21.20
CA ILE A 146 -8.79 -14.03 -21.17
C ILE A 146 -9.41 -15.31 -21.75
N TYR A 147 -10.63 -15.64 -21.37
CA TYR A 147 -11.36 -16.78 -21.91
C TYR A 147 -11.59 -16.64 -23.43
N ALA A 148 -12.04 -15.47 -23.89
CA ALA A 148 -12.23 -15.19 -25.31
C ALA A 148 -10.93 -15.32 -26.12
N ILE A 149 -9.82 -14.77 -25.61
CA ILE A 149 -8.49 -14.90 -26.22
C ILE A 149 -8.09 -16.38 -26.32
N SER A 150 -8.33 -17.18 -25.28
CA SER A 150 -8.05 -18.61 -25.31
C SER A 150 -8.83 -19.33 -26.42
N ASN A 151 -10.11 -19.00 -26.59
CA ASN A 151 -10.94 -19.56 -27.66
C ASN A 151 -10.43 -19.13 -29.05
N TYR A 152 -10.08 -17.87 -29.24
CA TYR A 152 -9.52 -17.40 -30.51
C TYR A 152 -8.18 -18.08 -30.84
N LYS A 153 -7.32 -18.32 -29.85
CA LYS A 153 -6.07 -19.07 -30.05
C LYS A 153 -6.34 -20.48 -30.60
N LYS A 154 -7.31 -21.21 -30.03
CA LYS A 154 -7.71 -22.54 -30.56
C LYS A 154 -8.20 -22.48 -32.00
N VAL A 155 -9.04 -21.48 -32.33
CA VAL A 155 -9.53 -21.29 -33.70
C VAL A 155 -8.38 -21.00 -34.68
N ILE A 156 -7.38 -20.22 -34.26
CA ILE A 156 -6.18 -19.95 -35.05
C ILE A 156 -5.38 -21.24 -35.26
N GLU A 157 -5.11 -21.99 -34.20
CA GLU A 157 -4.38 -23.28 -34.27
C GLU A 157 -5.09 -24.28 -35.20
N ASP A 158 -6.42 -24.37 -35.14
CA ASP A 158 -7.20 -25.24 -36.01
C ASP A 158 -7.16 -24.78 -37.48
N ARG A 159 -7.19 -23.46 -37.73
CA ARG A 159 -7.00 -22.91 -39.09
C ARG A 159 -5.60 -23.17 -39.62
N GLU A 160 -4.57 -23.05 -38.79
CA GLU A 160 -3.19 -23.33 -39.17
C GLU A 160 -3.02 -24.80 -39.59
N LYS A 161 -3.63 -25.75 -38.87
CA LYS A 161 -3.68 -27.17 -39.26
C LYS A 161 -4.35 -27.38 -40.62
N LEU A 162 -5.51 -26.76 -40.86
CA LEU A 162 -6.22 -26.85 -42.13
C LEU A 162 -5.40 -26.26 -43.30
N ILE A 163 -4.69 -25.16 -43.08
CA ILE A 163 -3.79 -24.57 -44.08
C ILE A 163 -2.65 -25.56 -44.40
N LEU A 164 -2.06 -26.18 -43.38
CA LEU A 164 -1.02 -27.20 -43.53
C LEU A 164 -1.50 -28.40 -44.35
N GLU A 165 -2.69 -28.92 -44.05
CA GLU A 165 -3.32 -30.02 -44.80
C GLU A 165 -3.60 -29.62 -46.26
N ARG A 166 -4.16 -28.43 -46.48
CA ARG A 166 -4.41 -27.90 -47.83
C ARG A 166 -3.12 -27.76 -48.63
N ASN A 167 -2.06 -27.26 -48.02
CA ASN A 167 -0.75 -27.10 -48.68
C ASN A 167 -0.13 -28.47 -49.01
N LYS A 168 -0.29 -29.47 -48.13
CA LYS A 168 0.13 -30.84 -48.42
C LYS A 168 -0.61 -31.42 -49.63
N TYR A 169 -1.93 -31.26 -49.67
CA TYR A 169 -2.75 -31.72 -50.80
C TYR A 169 -2.40 -30.99 -52.12
N ALA A 170 -2.14 -29.68 -52.07
CA ALA A 170 -1.69 -28.92 -53.23
C ALA A 170 -0.35 -29.45 -53.77
N LEU A 171 0.61 -29.78 -52.89
CA LEU A 171 1.88 -30.36 -53.28
C LEU A 171 1.71 -31.77 -53.90
N GLU A 172 0.82 -32.59 -53.36
CA GLU A 172 0.47 -33.90 -53.93
C GLU A 172 -0.10 -33.74 -55.35
N LEU A 173 -1.05 -32.83 -55.57
CA LEU A 173 -1.59 -32.51 -56.88
C LEU A 173 -0.54 -31.98 -57.86
N GLU A 174 0.36 -31.11 -57.42
CA GLU A 174 1.47 -30.62 -58.25
C GLU A 174 2.39 -31.77 -58.71
N ASN A 175 2.65 -32.74 -57.84
CA ASN A 175 3.44 -33.92 -58.19
C ASN A 175 2.70 -34.85 -59.17
N GLU A 176 1.38 -35.03 -59.01
CA GLU A 176 0.55 -35.78 -59.95
C GLU A 176 0.49 -35.11 -61.32
N LEU A 177 0.33 -33.78 -61.37
CA LEU A 177 0.36 -33.01 -62.61
C LEU A 177 1.70 -33.17 -63.34
N LYS A 178 2.83 -33.02 -62.63
CA LYS A 178 4.17 -33.26 -63.21
C LYS A 178 4.32 -34.68 -63.75
N LYS A 179 3.78 -35.67 -63.05
CA LYS A 179 3.80 -37.06 -63.51
C LYS A 179 2.99 -37.24 -64.80
N ALA A 180 1.78 -36.68 -64.86
CA ALA A 180 0.92 -36.73 -66.04
C ALA A 180 1.54 -35.98 -67.24
N GLU A 181 2.22 -34.85 -66.99
CA GLU A 181 2.98 -34.12 -68.01
C GLU A 181 4.11 -34.96 -68.59
N ASN A 182 4.89 -35.62 -67.73
CA ASN A 182 5.96 -36.54 -68.16
C ASN A 182 5.39 -37.72 -68.96
N GLU A 183 4.29 -38.35 -68.50
CA GLU A 183 3.62 -39.43 -69.22
C GLU A 183 3.15 -38.98 -70.62
N LYS A 184 2.52 -37.81 -70.70
CA LYS A 184 2.10 -37.21 -71.97
C LYS A 184 3.28 -36.94 -72.90
N GLU A 185 4.42 -36.49 -72.39
CA GLU A 185 5.64 -36.30 -73.18
C GLU A 185 6.17 -37.64 -73.70
N THR A 186 6.19 -38.69 -72.87
CA THR A 186 6.61 -40.03 -73.32
C THR A 186 5.66 -40.61 -74.38
N ASP A 187 4.36 -40.40 -74.25
CA ASP A 187 3.39 -40.85 -75.25
C ASP A 187 3.49 -40.05 -76.55
N ALA A 188 3.74 -38.73 -76.48
CA ALA A 188 4.04 -37.93 -77.65
C ALA A 188 5.30 -38.44 -78.40
N GLN A 189 6.37 -38.79 -77.67
CA GLN A 189 7.57 -39.41 -78.25
C GLN A 189 7.27 -40.77 -78.89
N LYS A 190 6.46 -41.63 -78.25
CA LYS A 190 6.02 -42.90 -78.84
C LYS A 190 5.24 -42.68 -80.13
N CYS A 191 4.30 -41.73 -80.14
CA CYS A 191 3.54 -41.38 -81.34
C CYS A 191 4.45 -40.87 -82.46
N GLU A 192 5.45 -40.04 -82.16
CA GLU A 192 6.43 -39.57 -83.14
C GLU A 192 7.26 -40.73 -83.71
N ASN A 193 7.70 -41.67 -82.85
CA ASN A 193 8.43 -42.86 -83.27
C ASN A 193 7.57 -43.80 -84.13
N LEU A 194 6.30 -44.01 -83.77
CA LEU A 194 5.34 -44.75 -84.58
C LEU A 194 5.10 -44.07 -85.93
N ALA A 195 4.98 -42.75 -85.97
CA ALA A 195 4.86 -41.99 -87.22
C ALA A 195 6.11 -42.17 -88.11
N LYS A 196 7.32 -42.14 -87.54
CA LYS A 196 8.57 -42.47 -88.24
C LYS A 196 8.55 -43.89 -88.79
N ASN A 197 8.17 -44.88 -87.98
CA ASN A 197 8.07 -46.29 -88.39
C ASN A 197 7.05 -46.50 -89.52
N ILE A 198 5.88 -45.87 -89.44
CA ILE A 198 4.87 -45.90 -90.52
C ILE A 198 5.45 -45.31 -91.82
N LYS A 199 6.19 -44.20 -91.73
CA LYS A 199 6.85 -43.59 -92.90
C LYS A 199 7.87 -44.55 -93.51
N THR A 200 8.70 -45.20 -92.69
CA THR A 200 9.67 -46.21 -93.13
C THR A 200 8.98 -47.42 -93.78
N LEU A 201 7.95 -47.98 -93.14
CA LEU A 201 7.18 -49.10 -93.69
C LEU A 201 6.48 -48.74 -95.00
N LYS A 202 5.94 -47.52 -95.13
CA LYS A 202 5.40 -47.03 -96.41
C LYS A 202 6.47 -46.98 -97.51
N SER A 203 7.68 -46.50 -97.19
CA SER A 203 8.79 -46.53 -98.16
C SER A 203 9.28 -47.94 -98.50
N ILE A 204 9.27 -48.88 -97.55
CA ILE A 204 9.59 -50.30 -97.81
C ILE A 204 8.49 -50.93 -98.66
N ASN A 205 7.22 -50.66 -98.38
CA ASN A 205 6.09 -51.17 -99.16
C ASN A 205 6.11 -50.64 -100.61
N GLN A 206 6.50 -49.37 -100.81
CA GLN A 206 6.74 -48.80 -102.14
C GLN A 206 7.92 -49.47 -102.88
N ASN A 207 8.85 -50.11 -102.16
CA ASN A 207 10.02 -50.77 -102.72
C ASN A 207 9.91 -52.32 -102.76
N SER A 208 8.96 -52.93 -102.04
CA SER A 208 8.90 -54.39 -101.78
C SER A 208 7.70 -55.09 -102.42
N ILE A 209 6.82 -54.38 -103.12
CA ILE A 209 5.77 -55.02 -103.89
C ILE A 209 6.12 -54.95 -105.37
N VAL A 210 6.78 -56.01 -105.82
CA VAL A 210 6.75 -56.47 -107.20
C VAL A 210 5.34 -57.02 -107.48
N MET A 211 4.32 -56.15 -107.51
CA MET A 211 2.98 -56.51 -108.00
C MET A 211 2.88 -56.71 -109.53
N PRO A 212 3.83 -56.27 -110.38
CA PRO A 212 3.75 -56.62 -111.80
C PRO A 212 3.97 -58.11 -112.08
N ALA A 213 4.56 -58.88 -111.15
CA ALA A 213 4.91 -60.29 -111.38
C ALA A 213 3.82 -61.30 -110.98
N ILE A 214 2.80 -60.90 -110.21
CA ILE A 214 1.68 -61.79 -109.82
C ILE A 214 0.51 -61.70 -110.82
N GLU A 215 0.39 -60.59 -111.55
CA GLU A 215 -0.63 -60.43 -112.60
C GLU A 215 -0.41 -61.29 -113.84
N SER A 216 0.83 -61.73 -114.11
CA SER A 216 1.20 -62.54 -115.27
C SER A 216 1.12 -64.06 -115.04
N CYS A 217 0.92 -64.52 -113.80
CA CYS A 217 0.93 -65.94 -113.43
C CYS A 217 -0.39 -66.45 -112.83
N THR A 218 -1.47 -65.64 -112.85
CA THR A 218 -2.77 -66.01 -112.26
C THR A 218 -3.86 -66.08 -113.32
N CYS A 219 -4.58 -67.21 -113.38
CA CYS A 219 -5.74 -67.39 -114.26
C CYS A 219 -6.92 -66.51 -113.83
N GLU A 220 -7.87 -66.28 -114.74
CA GLU A 220 -9.02 -65.38 -114.52
C GLU A 220 -9.85 -65.73 -113.26
N GLU A 221 -9.99 -67.00 -112.90
CA GLU A 221 -10.69 -67.40 -111.67
C GLU A 221 -9.98 -67.00 -110.38
N CYS A 222 -8.64 -66.93 -110.38
CA CYS A 222 -7.85 -66.55 -109.20
C CYS A 222 -7.82 -65.02 -108.97
N LYS A 223 -7.93 -64.22 -110.05
CA LYS A 223 -8.01 -62.76 -109.95
C LYS A 223 -9.29 -62.29 -109.27
N ILE A 224 -10.40 -63.01 -109.48
CA ILE A 224 -11.70 -62.71 -108.84
C ILE A 224 -11.68 -63.02 -107.33
N LYS A 225 -10.89 -64.00 -106.88
CA LYS A 225 -10.73 -64.32 -105.44
C LYS A 225 -9.72 -63.42 -104.71
N LEU A 226 -8.64 -62.98 -105.38
CA LEU A 226 -7.61 -62.14 -104.76
C LEU A 226 -7.98 -60.65 -104.72
N PHE A 227 -8.74 -60.16 -105.70
CA PHE A 227 -9.15 -58.76 -105.80
C PHE A 227 -10.67 -58.57 -105.73
N GLY A 228 -11.36 -59.54 -105.12
CA GLY A 228 -12.80 -59.60 -105.01
C GLY A 228 -13.45 -58.34 -104.45
N THR A 229 -14.39 -57.80 -105.23
CA THR A 229 -15.54 -56.97 -104.87
C THR A 229 -15.27 -55.68 -104.07
N ALA A 230 -15.17 -54.58 -104.81
CA ALA A 230 -15.69 -53.30 -104.33
C ALA A 230 -17.20 -53.42 -104.04
N ALA A 231 -17.63 -52.76 -102.95
CA ALA A 231 -19.00 -52.46 -102.53
C ALA A 231 -19.74 -53.49 -101.63
N ILE A 232 -19.59 -53.34 -100.32
CA ILE A 232 -20.69 -53.59 -99.36
C ILE A 232 -20.86 -52.33 -98.49
N LYS A 233 -21.96 -51.61 -98.74
CA LYS A 233 -22.57 -50.68 -97.78
C LYS A 233 -23.06 -51.51 -96.59
N SER A 234 -22.67 -51.17 -95.36
CA SER A 234 -23.44 -51.58 -94.17
C SER A 234 -23.32 -50.55 -93.06
N GLN A 235 -24.49 -50.10 -92.60
CA GLN A 235 -24.77 -49.23 -91.47
C GLN A 235 -24.20 -49.72 -90.13
N PRO A 236 -24.12 -48.85 -89.11
CA PRO A 236 -23.67 -49.23 -87.78
C PRO A 236 -24.82 -49.87 -86.98
N LYS A 237 -24.58 -51.03 -86.37
CA LYS A 237 -25.38 -51.54 -85.26
C LYS A 237 -24.50 -52.03 -84.12
N GLU A 238 -24.85 -51.49 -82.96
CA GLU A 238 -24.64 -51.94 -81.59
C GLU A 238 -24.34 -53.45 -81.42
N MET A 239 -23.46 -53.81 -80.49
CA MET A 239 -23.86 -54.29 -79.16
C MET A 239 -22.66 -54.76 -78.31
N LYS A 240 -22.72 -54.32 -77.05
CA LYS A 240 -22.45 -55.02 -75.78
C LYS A 240 -21.56 -56.28 -75.75
N SER A 241 -20.67 -56.20 -74.76
CA SER A 241 -20.45 -57.15 -73.65
C SER A 241 -19.72 -58.47 -73.88
N ASN A 242 -18.77 -58.64 -72.96
CA ASN A 242 -18.51 -59.83 -72.15
C ASN A 242 -17.79 -61.04 -72.75
N GLN A 243 -16.84 -61.46 -71.90
CA GLN A 243 -16.48 -62.84 -71.56
C GLN A 243 -15.60 -63.64 -72.53
N LYS A 244 -14.35 -63.79 -72.07
CA LYS A 244 -13.63 -65.03 -71.75
C LYS A 244 -13.71 -66.24 -72.71
N CYS A 245 -12.50 -66.73 -73.03
CA CYS A 245 -12.06 -68.14 -73.06
C CYS A 245 -12.66 -69.07 -74.13
N TYR A 246 -11.99 -70.09 -74.69
CA TYR A 246 -10.70 -70.76 -74.45
C TYR A 246 -10.41 -71.68 -75.68
N ILE A 247 -9.11 -71.93 -75.94
CA ILE A 247 -8.47 -73.21 -76.36
C ILE A 247 -8.82 -73.81 -77.74
N PHE A 248 -7.80 -73.92 -78.63
CA PHE A 248 -6.91 -75.09 -78.73
C PHE A 248 -5.49 -74.64 -79.09
#